data_AF-A0A0X8DBJ9-F1
#
_entry.id   AF-A0A0X8DBJ9-F1
#
_cell.length_a   1.000
_cell.length_b   1.000
_cell.length_c   1.000
_cell.angle_alpha   90.00
_cell.angle_beta   90.00
_cell.angle_gamma   90.00
#
_symmetry.space_group_name_H-M   'P 1'
#
loop_
_entity.id
_entity.type
_entity.pdbx_description
1 polymer ?
#
loop_
_entity_poly.entity_id
_entity_poly.type
_entity_poly.pdbx_seq_one_letter_code
_entity_poly.pdbx_strand_id
1 'polypeptide(L)'
;MAGLYVFIFLVSMQIIFTVNAAPYFDGLPPEAEKMLKECNESFPIDMGYLKDLNDTGSFHDEDNKTPKCFIRCVLMKAGLMDEDFTFDAPKLKEAFKDSKYPDMDNMIDMCIAKDTETQCRCTKAYLFIKCLMSEEITKYGDASKVKTSN
;
A
#
# COMPACT_ATOMS: atom_id res chain seq x y z
N MET A 1 -47.71 -10.16 -16.39
CA MET A 1 -46.99 -10.08 -15.10
C MET A 1 -45.60 -10.74 -15.12
N ALA A 2 -45.06 -11.17 -16.27
CA ALA A 2 -43.71 -11.76 -16.35
C ALA A 2 -42.58 -10.74 -16.60
N GLY A 3 -42.88 -9.57 -17.17
CA GLY A 3 -41.86 -8.57 -17.52
C GLY A 3 -41.30 -7.77 -16.34
N LEU A 4 -42.06 -7.60 -15.25
CA LEU A 4 -41.61 -6.84 -14.08
C LEU A 4 -40.55 -7.61 -13.27
N TYR A 5 -40.64 -8.94 -13.23
CA TYR A 5 -39.70 -9.80 -12.51
C TYR A 5 -38.32 -9.87 -13.20
N VAL A 6 -38.26 -9.88 -14.53
CA VAL A 6 -36.99 -9.91 -15.29
C VAL A 6 -36.21 -8.60 -15.12
N PHE A 7 -36.90 -7.46 -15.04
CA PHE A 7 -36.28 -6.16 -14.83
C PHE A 7 -35.70 -6.03 -13.40
N ILE A 8 -36.40 -6.55 -12.39
CA ILE A 8 -35.92 -6.55 -11.00
C ILE A 8 -34.65 -7.40 -10.85
N PHE A 9 -34.59 -8.58 -11.49
CA PHE A 9 -33.40 -9.45 -11.46
C PHE A 9 -32.18 -8.84 -12.18
N LEU A 10 -32.37 -8.13 -13.29
CA LEU A 10 -31.27 -7.48 -14.02
C LEU A 10 -30.74 -6.24 -13.30
N VAL A 11 -31.61 -5.48 -12.62
CA VAL A 11 -31.20 -4.32 -11.83
C VAL A 11 -30.53 -4.77 -10.52
N SER A 12 -30.93 -5.89 -9.91
CA SER A 12 -30.29 -6.41 -8.69
C SER A 12 -28.93 -7.06 -8.91
N MET A 13 -28.68 -7.69 -10.06
CA MET A 13 -27.36 -8.30 -10.34
C MET A 13 -26.25 -7.28 -10.63
N GLN A 14 -26.61 -6.04 -11.01
CA GLN A 14 -25.62 -4.97 -11.23
C GLN A 14 -25.29 -4.17 -9.96
N ILE A 15 -26.01 -4.40 -8.84
CA ILE A 15 -25.84 -3.63 -7.58
C ILE A 15 -25.02 -4.39 -6.53
N ILE A 16 -24.69 -5.68 -6.74
CA ILE A 16 -23.82 -6.44 -5.80
C ILE A 16 -22.31 -6.26 -6.08
N PHE A 17 -21.91 -5.52 -7.12
CA PHE A 17 -20.50 -5.22 -7.38
C PHE A 17 -20.05 -3.81 -6.95
N THR A 18 -20.89 -3.05 -6.25
CA THR A 18 -20.43 -1.79 -5.66
C THR A 18 -19.95 -2.01 -4.24
N VAL A 19 -18.63 -1.88 -4.11
CA VAL A 19 -17.83 -1.38 -2.98
C VAL A 19 -17.56 -2.30 -1.78
N ASN A 20 -16.43 -3.02 -1.84
CA ASN A 20 -15.64 -3.30 -0.65
C ASN A 20 -14.18 -2.79 -0.74
N ALA A 21 -13.96 -1.71 -1.49
CA ALA A 21 -12.69 -0.96 -1.42
C ALA A 21 -12.74 0.19 -0.39
N ALA A 22 -13.93 0.52 0.13
CA ALA A 22 -14.17 1.70 0.95
C ALA A 22 -13.49 1.71 2.34
N PRO A 23 -13.33 0.59 3.08
CA PRO A 23 -12.88 0.71 4.47
C PRO A 23 -11.37 0.99 4.65
N TYR A 24 -10.58 1.05 3.57
CA TYR A 24 -9.14 1.32 3.66
C TYR A 24 -8.79 2.83 3.54
N PHE A 25 -9.66 3.61 2.91
CA PHE A 25 -9.38 5.03 2.62
C PHE A 25 -9.77 5.99 3.73
N ASP A 26 -10.46 5.49 4.76
CA ASP A 26 -11.04 6.32 5.80
C ASP A 26 -9.94 6.92 6.69
N GLY A 27 -9.73 8.23 6.59
CA GLY A 27 -8.71 8.97 7.34
C GLY A 27 -7.44 9.35 6.58
N LEU A 28 -7.32 9.00 5.30
CA LEU A 28 -6.23 9.52 4.45
C LEU A 28 -6.53 10.94 3.95
N PRO A 29 -5.51 11.80 3.74
CA PRO A 29 -5.69 13.06 3.04
C PRO A 29 -6.29 12.86 1.64
N PRO A 30 -7.13 13.78 1.12
CA PRO A 30 -7.77 13.63 -0.20
C PRO A 30 -6.78 13.38 -1.34
N GLU A 31 -5.57 13.94 -1.24
CA GLU A 31 -4.50 13.74 -2.22
C GLU A 31 -3.99 12.29 -2.22
N ALA A 32 -3.88 11.67 -1.05
CA ALA A 32 -3.46 10.27 -0.91
C ALA A 32 -4.53 9.31 -1.43
N GLU A 33 -5.81 9.57 -1.13
CA GLU A 33 -6.94 8.80 -1.67
C GLU A 33 -6.93 8.82 -3.20
N LYS A 34 -6.80 10.01 -3.79
CA LYS A 34 -6.73 10.17 -5.25
C LYS A 34 -5.59 9.37 -5.87
N MET A 35 -4.38 9.44 -5.31
CA MET A 35 -3.22 8.71 -5.83
C MET A 35 -3.44 7.20 -5.83
N LEU A 36 -3.92 6.66 -4.71
CA LEU A 36 -4.21 5.24 -4.56
C LEU A 36 -5.33 4.77 -5.50
N LYS A 37 -6.38 5.57 -5.71
CA LYS A 37 -7.44 5.28 -6.69
C LYS A 37 -6.88 5.21 -8.12
N GLU A 38 -6.12 6.22 -8.54
CA GLU A 38 -5.50 6.24 -9.87
C GLU A 38 -4.52 5.07 -10.08
N CYS A 39 -3.78 4.69 -9.03
CA CYS A 39 -2.90 3.54 -9.09
C CYS A 39 -3.64 2.22 -9.15
N ASN A 40 -4.80 2.10 -8.49
CA ASN A 40 -5.64 0.91 -8.56
C ASN A 40 -6.30 0.75 -9.93
N GLU A 41 -6.65 1.85 -10.60
CA GLU A 41 -7.15 1.83 -11.97
C GLU A 41 -6.10 1.27 -12.95
N SER A 42 -4.81 1.56 -12.71
CA SER A 42 -3.70 1.08 -13.56
C SER A 42 -3.21 -0.32 -13.17
N PHE A 43 -3.22 -0.62 -11.88
CA PHE A 43 -2.75 -1.87 -11.29
C PHE A 43 -3.81 -2.37 -10.31
N PRO A 44 -4.86 -3.05 -10.79
CA PRO A 44 -5.96 -3.49 -9.95
C PRO A 44 -5.46 -4.48 -8.90
N ILE A 45 -5.69 -4.16 -7.62
CA ILE A 45 -5.34 -5.03 -6.50
C ILE A 45 -6.58 -5.34 -5.67
N ASP A 46 -6.54 -6.50 -5.01
CA ASP A 46 -7.37 -6.73 -3.84
C ASP A 46 -6.77 -6.00 -2.63
N MET A 47 -7.62 -5.39 -1.80
CA MET A 47 -7.18 -4.65 -0.62
C MET A 47 -6.56 -5.56 0.45
N GLY A 48 -6.79 -6.88 0.36
CA GLY A 48 -6.10 -7.88 1.19
C GLY A 48 -4.57 -7.75 1.12
N TYR A 49 -4.01 -7.38 -0.04
CA TYR A 49 -2.56 -7.15 -0.16
C TYR A 49 -2.04 -6.02 0.73
N LEU A 50 -2.76 -4.89 0.79
CA LEU A 50 -2.35 -3.75 1.63
C LEU A 50 -2.55 -4.07 3.11
N LYS A 51 -3.64 -4.77 3.44
CA LYS A 51 -3.90 -5.23 4.80
C LYS A 51 -2.79 -6.16 5.29
N ASP A 52 -2.42 -7.17 4.51
CA ASP A 52 -1.36 -8.11 4.91
C ASP A 52 0.01 -7.44 5.00
N LEU A 53 0.29 -6.50 4.11
CA LEU A 53 1.50 -5.70 4.16
C LEU A 53 1.59 -4.89 5.46
N ASN A 54 0.49 -4.27 5.89
CA ASN A 54 0.42 -3.53 7.15
C ASN A 54 0.52 -4.45 8.38
N ASP A 55 -0.15 -5.61 8.35
CA ASP A 55 -0.27 -6.50 9.50
C ASP A 55 0.97 -7.39 9.69
N THR A 56 1.60 -7.80 8.60
CA THR A 56 2.67 -8.82 8.58
C THR A 56 3.99 -8.31 8.01
N GLY A 57 3.98 -7.16 7.34
CA GLY A 57 5.13 -6.65 6.62
C GLY A 57 5.31 -7.23 5.22
N SER A 58 4.41 -8.10 4.74
CA SER A 58 4.52 -8.77 3.44
C SER A 58 3.18 -9.06 2.77
N PHE A 59 3.19 -9.27 1.46
CA PHE A 59 2.03 -9.75 0.70
C PHE A 59 1.79 -11.24 0.93
N HIS A 60 0.52 -11.66 0.95
CA HIS A 60 0.14 -13.07 1.00
C HIS A 60 0.58 -13.87 -0.23
N ASP A 61 0.67 -13.21 -1.39
CA ASP A 61 1.23 -13.77 -2.63
C ASP A 61 2.33 -12.84 -3.14
N GLU A 62 3.58 -13.24 -2.87
CA GLU A 62 4.76 -12.48 -3.32
C GLU A 62 5.14 -12.75 -4.77
N ASP A 63 4.53 -13.70 -5.47
CA ASP A 63 4.83 -13.93 -6.89
C ASP A 63 4.01 -13.00 -7.79
N ASN A 64 2.87 -12.52 -7.29
CA ASN A 64 2.04 -11.56 -8.00
C ASN A 64 2.74 -10.20 -8.18
N LYS A 65 2.96 -9.84 -9.44
CA LYS A 65 3.63 -8.59 -9.83
C LYS A 65 2.71 -7.37 -9.75
N THR A 66 1.40 -7.54 -9.93
CA THR A 66 0.44 -6.43 -9.95
C THR A 66 0.46 -5.59 -8.66
N PRO A 67 0.37 -6.17 -7.45
CA PRO A 67 0.42 -5.37 -6.22
C PRO A 67 1.78 -4.72 -5.97
N LYS A 68 2.88 -5.32 -6.45
CA LYS A 68 4.19 -4.67 -6.42
C LYS A 68 4.22 -3.43 -7.32
N CYS A 69 3.59 -3.50 -8.49
CA CYS A 69 3.49 -2.37 -9.40
C CYS A 69 2.52 -1.29 -8.90
N PHE A 70 1.50 -1.66 -8.13
CA PHE A 70 0.67 -0.71 -7.41
C PHE A 70 1.51 0.13 -6.42
N ILE A 71 2.34 -0.52 -5.58
CA ILE A 71 3.24 0.19 -4.66
C ILE A 71 4.17 1.14 -5.40
N ARG A 72 4.78 0.67 -6.50
CA ARG A 72 5.60 1.52 -7.37
C ARG A 72 4.85 2.76 -7.85
N CYS A 73 3.61 2.60 -8.33
CA CYS A 73 2.79 3.71 -8.82
C CYS A 73 2.57 4.77 -7.72
N VAL A 74 2.25 4.33 -6.50
CA VAL A 74 1.99 5.23 -5.37
C VAL A 74 3.25 6.03 -5.02
N LEU A 75 4.41 5.37 -4.92
CA LEU A 75 5.69 6.03 -4.60
C LEU A 75 6.11 7.04 -5.67
N MET A 76 5.88 6.73 -6.95
CA MET A 76 6.15 7.67 -8.03
C MET A 76 5.22 8.88 -8.00
N LYS A 77 3.92 8.68 -7.80
CA LYS A 77 2.95 9.80 -7.71
C LYS A 77 3.21 10.69 -6.51
N ALA A 78 3.65 10.11 -5.39
CA ALA A 78 4.06 10.86 -4.20
C ALA A 78 5.42 11.56 -4.39
N GLY A 79 6.12 11.34 -5.51
CA GLY A 79 7.42 11.94 -5.79
C GLY A 79 8.56 11.39 -4.93
N LEU A 80 8.35 10.23 -4.30
CA LEU A 80 9.31 9.54 -3.42
C LEU A 80 10.28 8.62 -4.20
N MET A 81 9.93 8.35 -5.45
CA MET A 81 10.72 7.58 -6.40
C MET A 81 10.57 8.18 -7.79
N ASP A 82 11.64 8.18 -8.58
CA ASP A 82 11.62 8.65 -9.97
C ASP A 82 11.26 7.53 -10.98
N GLU A 83 11.25 7.88 -12.27
CA GLU A 83 10.99 6.93 -13.36
C GLU A 83 12.10 5.90 -13.56
N ASP A 84 13.28 6.12 -12.98
CA ASP A 84 14.49 5.29 -13.05
C ASP A 84 14.69 4.45 -11.77
N PHE A 85 13.71 4.44 -10.86
CA PHE A 85 13.69 3.63 -9.63
C PHE A 85 14.76 4.02 -8.63
N THR A 86 15.09 5.31 -8.59
CA THR A 86 15.88 5.92 -7.54
C THR A 86 14.96 6.54 -6.51
N PHE A 87 15.19 6.22 -5.24
CA PHE A 87 14.46 6.80 -4.12
C PHE A 87 14.98 8.20 -3.81
N ASP A 88 14.08 9.14 -3.56
CA ASP A 88 14.41 10.48 -3.08
C ASP A 88 14.45 10.44 -1.54
N ALA A 89 15.63 10.10 -1.00
CA ALA A 89 15.81 9.94 0.45
C ALA A 89 15.41 11.18 1.27
N PRO A 90 15.76 12.42 0.87
CA PRO A 90 15.27 13.63 1.54
C PRO A 90 13.74 13.72 1.59
N LYS A 91 13.05 13.46 0.47
CA LYS A 91 11.57 13.49 0.46
C LYS A 91 10.94 12.35 1.25
N LEU A 92 11.56 11.17 1.26
CA LEU A 92 11.10 10.06 2.11
C LEU A 92 11.18 10.45 3.59
N LYS A 93 12.31 10.99 4.04
CA LYS A 93 12.46 11.45 5.42
C LYS A 93 11.46 12.54 5.78
N GLU A 94 11.25 13.50 4.87
CA GLU A 94 10.20 14.52 5.03
C GLU A 94 8.79 13.92 5.12
N ALA A 95 8.47 12.94 4.27
CA ALA A 95 7.16 12.27 4.26
C ALA A 95 6.89 11.47 5.55
N PHE A 96 7.94 11.02 6.24
CA PHE A 96 7.84 10.29 7.49
C PHE A 96 8.33 11.09 8.72
N LYS A 97 8.51 12.41 8.61
CA LYS A 97 9.07 13.25 9.70
C LYS A 97 8.25 13.23 10.98
N ASP A 98 6.93 13.11 10.85
CA ASP A 98 5.97 13.07 11.96
C ASP A 98 5.75 11.63 12.46
N SER A 99 6.56 10.68 12.00
CA SER A 99 6.53 9.32 12.50
C SER A 99 6.83 9.28 13.99
N LYS A 100 6.06 8.47 14.72
CA LYS A 100 6.29 8.20 16.15
C LYS A 100 7.54 7.35 16.42
N TYR A 101 8.21 6.87 15.37
CA TYR A 101 9.35 5.96 15.49
C TYR A 101 10.67 6.73 15.47
N PRO A 102 11.47 6.68 16.57
CA PRO A 102 12.65 7.52 16.74
C PRO A 102 13.76 7.29 15.71
N ASP A 103 13.82 6.10 15.11
CA ASP A 103 14.85 5.70 14.15
C ASP A 103 14.36 5.68 12.69
N MET A 104 13.27 6.40 12.37
CA MET A 104 12.66 6.34 11.04
C MET A 104 13.62 6.70 9.91
N ASP A 105 14.39 7.78 10.04
CA ASP A 105 15.37 8.19 9.03
C ASP A 105 16.44 7.12 8.78
N ASN A 106 16.93 6.47 9.84
CA ASN A 106 17.90 5.38 9.75
C ASN A 106 17.28 4.14 9.08
N MET A 107 16.01 3.84 9.37
CA MET A 107 15.28 2.75 8.71
C MET A 107 15.09 3.02 7.22
N ILE A 108 14.77 4.26 6.84
CA ILE A 108 14.67 4.66 5.43
C ILE A 108 16.01 4.45 4.72
N ASP A 109 17.11 4.98 5.25
CA ASP A 109 18.43 4.83 4.62
C ASP A 109 18.84 3.36 4.48
N MET A 110 18.63 2.57 5.53
CA MET A 110 18.91 1.14 5.52
C MET A 110 18.06 0.40 4.48
N CYS A 111 16.76 0.69 4.40
CA CYS A 111 15.86 0.02 3.46
C CYS A 111 16.11 0.43 2.00
N ILE A 112 16.57 1.65 1.73
CA ILE A 112 17.06 2.06 0.40
C ILE A 112 18.31 1.27 0.02
N ALA A 113 19.23 1.09 0.97
CA ALA A 113 20.51 0.39 0.74
C ALA A 113 20.38 -1.15 0.67
N LYS A 114 19.28 -1.71 1.19
CA LYS A 114 19.11 -3.17 1.34
C LYS A 114 19.04 -3.92 0.01
N ASP A 115 18.59 -3.28 -1.06
CA ASP A 115 18.44 -3.91 -2.37
C ASP A 115 18.89 -2.99 -3.51
N THR A 116 20.10 -3.24 -3.98
CA THR A 116 20.74 -2.54 -5.10
C THR A 116 20.76 -3.37 -6.39
N GLU A 117 20.41 -4.65 -6.32
CA GLU A 117 20.60 -5.59 -7.43
C GLU A 117 19.30 -5.87 -8.21
N THR A 118 18.14 -5.68 -7.58
CA THR A 118 16.84 -5.93 -8.24
C THR A 118 16.61 -5.01 -9.44
N GLN A 119 16.55 -5.62 -10.62
CA GLN A 119 16.26 -4.96 -11.90
C GLN A 119 14.75 -4.73 -12.13
N CYS A 120 13.90 -5.53 -11.48
CA CYS A 120 12.45 -5.37 -11.62
C CYS A 120 11.96 -4.17 -10.80
N ARG A 121 11.52 -3.16 -11.55
CA ARG A 121 11.11 -1.83 -11.10
C ARG A 121 10.00 -1.86 -10.06
N CYS A 122 9.01 -2.74 -10.27
CA CYS A 122 7.94 -2.98 -9.31
C CYS A 122 8.42 -3.72 -8.06
N THR A 123 9.30 -4.71 -8.24
CA THR A 123 9.85 -5.49 -7.13
C THR A 123 10.71 -4.62 -6.21
N LYS A 124 11.53 -3.73 -6.77
CA LYS A 124 12.36 -2.80 -5.98
C LYS A 124 11.52 -1.89 -5.09
N ALA A 125 10.46 -1.29 -5.64
CA ALA A 125 9.51 -0.48 -4.87
C ALA A 125 8.84 -1.28 -3.73
N TYR A 126 8.42 -2.51 -4.04
CA TYR A 126 7.85 -3.41 -3.04
C TYR A 126 8.85 -3.77 -1.93
N LEU A 127 10.08 -4.14 -2.28
CA LEU A 127 11.10 -4.55 -1.31
C LEU A 127 11.48 -3.43 -0.34
N PHE A 128 11.47 -2.17 -0.80
CA PHE A 128 11.62 -1.01 0.07
C PHE A 128 10.50 -0.92 1.11
N ILE A 129 9.22 -0.97 0.69
CA ILE A 129 8.10 -0.89 1.63
C ILE A 129 8.03 -2.11 2.54
N LYS A 130 8.25 -3.32 2.01
CA LYS A 130 8.39 -4.56 2.79
C LYS A 130 9.43 -4.39 3.88
N CYS A 131 10.59 -3.82 3.56
CA CYS A 131 11.63 -3.54 4.53
C CYS A 131 11.13 -2.59 5.63
N LEU A 132 10.56 -1.43 5.27
CA LEU A 132 10.05 -0.47 6.27
C LEU A 132 9.01 -1.08 7.20
N MET A 133 7.99 -1.76 6.65
CA MET A 133 6.92 -2.38 7.43
C MET A 133 7.45 -3.51 8.31
N SER A 134 8.35 -4.34 7.79
CA SER A 134 8.96 -5.43 8.57
C SER A 134 9.82 -4.92 9.72
N GLU A 135 10.59 -3.86 9.51
CA GLU A 135 11.42 -3.24 10.55
C GLU A 135 10.54 -2.57 11.62
N GLU A 136 9.47 -1.91 11.21
CA GLU A 136 8.48 -1.35 12.13
C GLU A 136 7.86 -2.43 13.02
N ILE A 137 7.37 -3.52 12.42
CA ILE A 137 6.77 -4.64 13.15
C ILE A 137 7.79 -5.32 14.06
N THR A 138 9.02 -5.54 13.58
CA THR A 138 10.06 -6.22 14.35
C THR A 138 10.51 -5.39 15.55
N LYS A 139 10.64 -4.07 15.39
CA LYS A 139 11.15 -3.18 16.45
C LYS A 139 10.05 -2.72 17.41
N TYR A 140 8.81 -2.57 16.94
CA TYR A 140 7.73 -1.92 17.68
C TYR A 140 6.43 -2.72 17.78
N GLY A 141 6.31 -3.86 17.08
CA GLY A 141 5.09 -4.67 17.02
C GLY A 141 4.66 -5.30 18.35
N ASP A 142 5.58 -5.45 19.31
CA ASP A 142 5.24 -5.90 20.67
C ASP A 142 4.79 -4.73 21.57
N ALA A 143 5.23 -3.50 21.30
CA ALA A 143 4.87 -2.30 22.06
C ALA A 143 3.46 -1.77 21.71
N SER A 144 2.94 -2.10 20.53
CA SER A 144 1.58 -1.72 20.09
C SER A 144 0.49 -2.64 20.65
N LYS A 145 0.77 -3.92 20.93
CA LYS A 145 -0.19 -4.86 21.55
C LYS A 145 -0.51 -4.56 23.01
N VAL A 146 0.32 -3.78 23.70
CA VAL A 146 0.11 -3.40 25.12
C VAL A 146 -0.98 -2.32 25.27
N LYS A 147 -1.30 -1.55 24.22
CA LYS A 147 -2.27 -0.43 24.31
C LYS A 147 -3.74 -0.78 24.02
N THR A 148 -4.05 -2.05 23.72
CA THR A 148 -5.43 -2.51 23.42
C THR A 148 -5.96 -3.45 24.51
N SER A 149 -5.58 -3.20 25.76
CA SER A 149 -6.22 -3.78 26.94
C SER A 149 -6.41 -2.69 27.98
N ASN A 150 -7.37 -1.79 27.73
CA ASN A 150 -8.08 -1.01 28.74
C ASN A 150 -9.48 -0.69 28.25
#